data_AF-A0A9R0IGG9-F1
#
_entry.id   AF-A0A9R0IGG9-F1
#
_cell.length_a   1.000
_cell.length_b   1.000
_cell.length_c   1.000
_cell.angle_alpha   90.00
_cell.angle_beta   90.00
_cell.angle_gamma   90.00
#
_symmetry.space_group_name_H-M   'P 1'
#
loop_
_entity.id
_entity.type
_entity.pdbx_description
1 polymer ?
#
loop_
_entity_poly.entity_id
_entity_poly.type
_entity_poly.pdbx_seq_one_letter_code
_entity_poly.pdbx_strand_id
1 'polypeptide(L)'
;MVKVGILWWVLSNTAFHNHELITYREDNRQMSDLSLGAKKLVRDMSSAQARSKVILEAVQEQLPEENPNRRHIYNFRDRMRRNDAEGRDSISQFLHLAKESDYLEYYREEGHVVTHTFMAHPTSVNLLHTYPWVIGMDSTYKTNVQDALP
;
A
#
# COMPACT_ATOMS: atom_id res chain seq x y z
N MET A 1 16.32 45.38 -40.82
CA MET A 1 15.71 45.65 -39.50
C MET A 1 16.04 44.47 -38.60
N VAL A 2 16.91 44.71 -37.64
CA VAL A 2 17.55 43.71 -36.76
C VAL A 2 16.56 43.29 -35.69
N LYS A 3 16.25 41.99 -35.59
CA LYS A 3 15.64 41.42 -34.39
C LYS A 3 16.77 40.97 -33.47
N VAL A 4 16.93 41.74 -32.39
CA VAL A 4 17.92 41.58 -31.32
C VAL A 4 17.42 40.53 -30.31
N GLY A 5 18.31 39.59 -29.94
CA GLY A 5 18.50 38.90 -28.64
C GLY A 5 17.30 38.29 -27.89
N ILE A 6 17.43 37.23 -27.09
CA ILE A 6 18.56 36.79 -26.26
C ILE A 6 18.49 35.25 -26.12
N LEU A 7 19.57 34.56 -26.46
CA LEU A 7 19.77 33.14 -26.18
C LEU A 7 20.55 33.05 -24.86
N TRP A 8 19.90 32.60 -23.78
CA TRP A 8 20.58 32.38 -22.51
C TRP A 8 21.40 31.09 -22.60
N TRP A 9 22.72 31.21 -22.61
CA TRP A 9 23.62 30.11 -22.28
C TRP A 9 24.09 30.29 -20.84
N VAL A 10 23.72 29.37 -19.95
CA VAL A 10 24.42 29.19 -18.68
C VAL A 10 25.49 28.14 -18.93
N LEU A 11 26.73 28.57 -19.16
CA LEU A 11 27.90 27.70 -19.09
C LEU A 11 28.25 27.52 -17.61
N SER A 12 27.70 26.49 -16.98
CA SER A 12 28.23 26.02 -15.70
C SER A 12 29.48 25.20 -15.99
N ASN A 13 30.64 25.85 -15.91
CA ASN A 13 31.91 25.14 -15.82
C ASN A 13 32.04 24.58 -14.41
N THR A 14 32.44 23.30 -14.34
CA THR A 14 32.83 22.53 -13.14
C THR A 14 31.73 22.11 -12.17
N ALA A 15 31.04 21.02 -12.50
CA ALA A 15 30.38 20.15 -11.52
C ALA A 15 31.40 19.14 -10.95
N PHE A 16 32.19 19.55 -9.95
CA PHE A 16 32.95 18.59 -9.16
C PHE A 16 31.99 17.86 -8.22
N HIS A 17 31.65 16.62 -8.55
CA HIS A 17 30.94 15.74 -7.64
C HIS A 17 31.93 15.29 -6.54
N ASN A 18 31.60 15.51 -5.26
CA ASN A 18 32.39 15.01 -4.12
C ASN A 18 32.21 13.49 -3.88
N HIS A 19 31.81 12.77 -4.91
CA HIS A 19 31.72 11.33 -4.96
C HIS A 19 31.92 10.93 -6.41
N GLU A 20 32.46 9.74 -6.62
CA GLU A 20 32.51 9.16 -7.95
C GLU A 20 31.08 9.10 -8.51
N LEU A 21 30.92 9.52 -9.77
CA LEU A 21 29.69 9.29 -10.51
C LEU A 21 29.43 7.78 -10.46
N ILE A 22 28.36 7.38 -9.78
CA ILE A 22 27.92 5.99 -9.77
C ILE A 22 27.59 5.64 -11.23
N THR A 23 28.50 4.93 -11.87
CA THR A 23 28.33 4.40 -13.22
C THR A 23 27.35 3.25 -13.14
N TYR A 24 26.07 3.54 -13.31
CA TYR A 24 25.11 2.50 -13.64
C TYR A 24 25.52 1.96 -15.01
N ARG A 25 25.92 0.68 -15.08
CA ARG A 25 26.11 0.00 -16.38
C ARG A 25 24.82 0.20 -17.18
N GLU A 26 24.95 0.71 -18.40
CA GLU A 26 23.83 1.05 -19.30
C GLU A 26 22.96 -0.17 -19.73
N ASP A 27 23.17 -1.34 -19.11
CA ASP A 27 22.34 -2.54 -19.23
C ASP A 27 21.46 -2.82 -17.99
N ASN A 28 21.33 -1.84 -17.08
CA ASN A 28 20.57 -1.95 -15.83
C ASN A 28 19.03 -1.85 -15.99
N ARG A 29 18.47 -2.22 -17.14
CA ARG A 29 17.03 -2.47 -17.22
C ARG A 29 16.60 -3.71 -16.42
N GLN A 30 17.55 -4.58 -16.03
CA GLN A 30 17.28 -5.79 -15.24
C GLN A 30 17.50 -5.67 -13.72
N MET A 31 18.05 -4.56 -13.21
CA MET A 31 18.36 -4.40 -11.77
C MET A 31 17.16 -4.11 -10.85
N SER A 32 15.93 -4.23 -11.36
CA SER A 32 14.72 -3.73 -10.71
C SER A 32 13.80 -4.81 -10.13
N ASP A 33 14.14 -6.08 -10.32
CA ASP A 33 13.27 -7.18 -9.95
C ASP A 33 13.99 -8.09 -8.96
N LEU A 34 13.34 -8.32 -7.81
CA LEU A 34 13.81 -9.25 -6.78
C LEU A 34 14.05 -10.64 -7.40
N SER A 35 15.07 -11.37 -6.93
CA SER A 35 15.22 -12.76 -7.35
C SER A 35 14.01 -13.61 -6.99
N LEU A 36 13.91 -14.79 -7.59
CA LEU A 36 12.84 -15.75 -7.31
C LEU A 36 12.78 -16.12 -5.82
N GLY A 37 13.94 -16.27 -5.16
CA GLY A 37 14.03 -16.53 -3.72
C GLY A 37 13.46 -15.38 -2.89
N ALA A 38 13.89 -14.15 -3.19
CA ALA A 38 13.39 -12.95 -2.51
C ALA A 38 11.89 -12.74 -2.74
N LYS A 39 11.40 -12.94 -3.97
CA LYS A 39 9.96 -12.87 -4.30
C LYS A 39 9.15 -13.87 -3.50
N LYS A 40 9.64 -15.10 -3.34
CA LYS A 40 8.98 -16.13 -2.53
C LYS A 40 8.91 -15.70 -1.07
N LEU A 41 10.02 -15.25 -0.50
CA LEU A 41 10.07 -14.77 0.88
C LEU A 41 9.10 -13.59 1.12
N VAL A 42 9.10 -12.60 0.22
CA VAL A 42 8.18 -11.46 0.31
C VAL A 42 6.73 -11.92 0.23
N ARG A 43 6.40 -12.88 -0.64
CA ARG A 43 5.05 -13.44 -0.75
C ARG A 43 4.63 -14.13 0.55
N ASP A 44 5.44 -15.05 1.04
CA ASP A 44 5.15 -15.83 2.24
C ASP A 44 4.92 -14.92 3.45
N MET A 45 5.78 -13.92 3.65
CA MET A 45 5.62 -12.95 4.74
C MET A 45 4.44 -11.99 4.53
N SER A 46 4.11 -11.64 3.28
CA SER A 46 2.93 -10.82 2.98
C SER A 46 1.64 -11.55 3.28
N SER A 47 1.57 -12.85 3.00
CA SER A 47 0.46 -13.73 3.37
C SER A 47 0.31 -13.84 4.90
N ALA A 48 1.42 -13.80 5.64
CA ALA A 48 1.43 -13.68 7.10
C ALA A 48 1.15 -12.25 7.63
N GLN A 49 0.70 -11.33 6.77
CA GLN A 49 0.40 -9.93 7.11
C GLN A 49 1.57 -9.14 7.71
N ALA A 50 2.82 -9.53 7.42
CA ALA A 50 3.99 -8.81 7.93
C ALA A 50 4.08 -7.39 7.35
N ARG A 51 4.62 -6.46 8.16
CA ARG A 51 4.86 -5.08 7.74
C ARG A 51 6.02 -5.06 6.73
N SER A 52 5.93 -4.21 5.71
CA SER A 52 6.97 -4.13 4.66
C SER A 52 8.39 -3.87 5.19
N LYS A 53 8.52 -3.19 6.34
CA LYS A 53 9.82 -2.99 7.01
C LYS A 53 10.42 -4.32 7.50
N VAL A 54 9.63 -5.14 8.17
CA VAL A 54 10.03 -6.47 8.66
C VAL A 54 10.38 -7.38 7.49
N ILE A 55 9.61 -7.31 6.40
CA ILE A 55 9.90 -8.07 5.18
C ILE A 55 11.24 -7.64 4.57
N LEU A 56 11.50 -6.32 4.49
CA LEU A 56 12.75 -5.80 3.96
C LEU A 56 13.95 -6.30 4.76
N GLU A 57 13.87 -6.21 6.09
CA GLU A 57 14.91 -6.69 7.01
C GLU A 57 15.16 -8.20 6.82
N ALA A 58 14.10 -9.00 6.74
CA ALA A 58 14.23 -10.44 6.51
C ALA A 58 14.87 -10.79 5.16
N VAL A 59 14.55 -10.06 4.09
CA VAL A 59 15.20 -10.27 2.78
C VAL A 59 16.67 -9.87 2.85
N GLN A 60 17.03 -8.78 3.52
CA GLN A 60 18.42 -8.36 3.69
C GLN A 60 19.24 -9.36 4.53
N GLU A 61 18.63 -9.97 5.55
CA GLU A 61 19.28 -10.97 6.40
C GLU A 61 19.48 -12.31 5.69
N GLN A 62 18.44 -12.81 5.00
CA GLN A 62 18.48 -14.14 4.36
C GLN A 62 19.15 -14.12 2.99
N LEU A 63 19.10 -12.98 2.29
CA LEU A 63 19.59 -12.81 0.91
C LEU A 63 20.41 -11.52 0.80
N PRO A 64 21.59 -11.44 1.45
CA PRO A 64 22.37 -10.21 1.55
C PRO A 64 22.83 -9.67 0.19
N GLU A 65 23.05 -10.55 -0.78
CA GLU A 65 23.46 -10.19 -2.16
C GLU A 65 22.36 -9.44 -2.93
N GLU A 66 21.09 -9.56 -2.55
CA GLU A 66 19.97 -8.90 -3.24
C GLU A 66 19.98 -7.37 -3.07
N ASN A 67 20.57 -6.87 -1.98
CA ASN A 67 20.55 -5.45 -1.59
C ASN A 67 19.22 -4.73 -1.91
N PRO A 68 18.07 -5.26 -1.46
CA PRO A 68 16.78 -4.70 -1.83
C PRO A 68 16.56 -3.34 -1.16
N ASN A 69 15.83 -2.46 -1.85
CA ASN A 69 15.27 -1.25 -1.26
C ASN A 69 13.80 -1.47 -0.92
N ARG A 70 13.28 -0.73 0.07
CA ARG A 70 11.86 -0.65 0.45
C ARG A 70 10.92 -0.48 -0.76
N ARG A 71 11.35 0.24 -1.81
CA ARG A 71 10.60 0.38 -3.07
C ARG A 71 10.35 -0.96 -3.77
N HIS A 72 11.31 -1.88 -3.77
CA HIS A 72 11.14 -3.21 -4.37
C HIS A 72 10.06 -4.01 -3.64
N ILE A 73 10.05 -3.95 -2.30
CA ILE A 73 9.02 -4.63 -1.48
C ILE A 73 7.63 -4.07 -1.77
N TYR A 74 7.49 -2.74 -1.82
CA TYR A 74 6.19 -2.12 -2.14
C TYR A 74 5.71 -2.43 -3.55
N ASN A 75 6.59 -2.30 -4.55
CA ASN A 75 6.23 -2.58 -5.94
C ASN A 75 5.80 -4.04 -6.12
N PHE A 76 6.51 -4.97 -5.49
CA PHE A 76 6.18 -6.39 -5.58
C PHE A 76 4.85 -6.69 -4.88
N ARG A 77 4.61 -6.17 -3.68
CA ARG A 77 3.32 -6.30 -2.99
C ARG A 77 2.17 -5.70 -3.78
N ASP A 78 2.38 -4.53 -4.38
CA ASP A 78 1.35 -3.89 -5.19
C ASP A 78 1.07 -4.68 -6.48
N ARG A 79 2.11 -5.27 -7.09
CA ARG A 79 1.94 -6.19 -8.23
C ARG A 79 1.18 -7.45 -7.83
N MET A 80 1.49 -8.05 -6.68
CA MET A 80 0.72 -9.17 -6.13
C MET A 80 -0.75 -8.80 -5.97
N ARG A 81 -1.03 -7.71 -5.23
CA ARG A 81 -2.39 -7.22 -5.01
C ARG A 81 -3.15 -6.98 -6.32
N ARG A 82 -2.49 -6.42 -7.34
CA ARG A 82 -3.09 -6.19 -8.66
C ARG A 82 -3.35 -7.49 -9.43
N ASN A 83 -2.48 -8.48 -9.30
CA ASN A 83 -2.69 -9.79 -9.89
C ASN A 83 -3.85 -10.53 -9.19
N ASP A 84 -3.90 -10.51 -7.87
CA ASP A 84 -4.97 -11.12 -7.06
C ASP A 84 -6.32 -10.44 -7.31
N ALA A 85 -6.30 -9.17 -7.71
CA ALA A 85 -7.50 -8.45 -8.11
C ALA A 85 -8.05 -8.89 -9.48
N GLU A 86 -7.27 -9.60 -10.30
CA GLU A 86 -7.70 -10.09 -11.63
C GLU A 86 -8.35 -9.01 -12.52
N GLY A 87 -7.87 -7.77 -12.42
CA GLY A 87 -8.40 -6.63 -13.18
C GLY A 87 -9.62 -5.94 -12.56
N ARG A 88 -10.14 -6.42 -11.42
CA ARG A 88 -11.17 -5.72 -10.64
C ARG A 88 -10.63 -4.40 -10.09
N ASP A 89 -11.46 -3.37 -10.09
CA ASP A 89 -11.16 -2.13 -9.38
C ASP A 89 -11.20 -2.34 -7.86
N SER A 90 -10.81 -1.32 -7.10
CA SER A 90 -10.67 -1.46 -5.65
C SER A 90 -11.98 -1.80 -4.94
N ILE A 91 -13.11 -1.25 -5.38
CA ILE A 91 -14.42 -1.51 -4.77
C ILE A 91 -14.90 -2.90 -5.17
N SER A 92 -14.79 -3.26 -6.45
CA SER A 92 -15.17 -4.60 -6.92
C SER A 92 -14.35 -5.70 -6.24
N GLN A 93 -13.04 -5.51 -6.06
CA GLN A 93 -12.20 -6.46 -5.33
C GLN A 93 -12.60 -6.53 -3.85
N PHE A 94 -12.93 -5.40 -3.23
CA PHE A 94 -13.38 -5.35 -1.84
C PHE A 94 -14.68 -6.14 -1.63
N LEU A 95 -15.70 -5.92 -2.47
CA LEU A 95 -16.96 -6.67 -2.44
C LEU A 95 -16.71 -8.17 -2.71
N HIS A 96 -15.87 -8.49 -3.69
CA HIS A 96 -15.51 -9.87 -4.01
C HIS A 96 -14.91 -10.60 -2.80
N LEU A 97 -13.94 -9.99 -2.11
CA LEU A 97 -13.30 -10.58 -0.93
C LEU A 97 -14.27 -10.74 0.25
N ALA A 98 -15.17 -9.78 0.44
CA ALA A 98 -16.18 -9.86 1.49
C ALA A 98 -17.08 -11.08 1.29
N LYS A 99 -17.57 -11.27 0.07
CA LYS A 99 -18.36 -12.44 -0.32
C LYS A 99 -17.58 -13.75 -0.19
N GLU A 100 -16.32 -13.78 -0.65
CA GLU A 100 -15.47 -14.97 -0.55
C GLU A 100 -15.18 -15.36 0.91
N SER A 101 -15.06 -14.37 1.79
CA SER A 101 -14.82 -14.55 3.22
C SER A 101 -16.10 -14.75 4.04
N ASP A 102 -17.24 -15.00 3.39
CA ASP A 102 -18.55 -15.23 3.99
C ASP A 102 -19.03 -14.07 4.90
N TYR A 103 -18.67 -12.83 4.58
CA TYR A 103 -19.20 -11.68 5.30
C TYR A 103 -20.68 -11.47 4.97
N LEU A 104 -21.45 -11.07 5.98
CA LEU A 104 -22.77 -10.51 5.74
C LEU A 104 -22.56 -9.16 5.04
N GLU A 105 -23.02 -9.05 3.80
CA GLU A 105 -22.85 -7.84 2.99
C GLU A 105 -24.20 -7.23 2.59
N TYR A 106 -24.25 -5.90 2.62
CA TYR A 106 -25.31 -5.11 1.99
C TYR A 106 -24.65 -3.92 1.33
N TYR A 107 -24.97 -3.66 0.07
CA TYR A 107 -24.53 -2.45 -0.60
C TYR A 107 -25.61 -1.92 -1.53
N ARG A 108 -25.58 -0.61 -1.77
CA ARG A 108 -26.44 0.07 -2.74
C ARG A 108 -25.56 0.65 -3.84
N GLU A 109 -25.97 0.41 -5.08
CA GLU A 109 -25.34 0.93 -6.28
C GLU A 109 -26.31 1.87 -7.01
N GLU A 110 -25.82 3.05 -7.39
CA GLU A 110 -26.56 4.02 -8.20
C GLU A 110 -25.66 4.47 -9.35
N GLY A 111 -26.08 4.20 -10.59
CA GLY A 111 -25.32 4.58 -11.78
C GLY A 111 -23.89 4.03 -11.83
N HIS A 112 -23.69 2.75 -11.47
CA HIS A 112 -22.36 2.10 -11.40
C HIS A 112 -21.42 2.64 -10.33
N VAL A 113 -21.95 3.38 -9.36
CA VAL A 113 -21.22 3.85 -8.20
C VAL A 113 -21.84 3.26 -6.94
N VAL A 114 -21.03 2.60 -6.13
CA VAL A 114 -21.46 2.13 -4.81
C VAL A 114 -21.60 3.33 -3.89
N THR A 115 -22.82 3.61 -3.44
CA THR A 115 -23.13 4.78 -2.60
C THR A 115 -23.17 4.45 -1.12
N HIS A 116 -23.57 3.22 -0.77
CA HIS A 116 -23.65 2.76 0.60
C HIS A 116 -23.15 1.32 0.67
N THR A 117 -22.38 1.02 1.72
CA THR A 117 -21.91 -0.34 1.99
C THR A 117 -21.96 -0.62 3.48
N PHE A 118 -22.47 -1.79 3.83
CA PHE A 118 -22.46 -2.36 5.16
C PHE A 118 -21.92 -3.79 5.06
N MET A 119 -21.00 -4.13 5.96
CA MET A 119 -20.45 -5.47 6.05
C MET A 119 -20.22 -5.86 7.50
N ALA A 120 -20.50 -7.11 7.83
CA ALA A 120 -20.24 -7.64 9.17
C ALA A 120 -19.71 -9.07 9.09
N HIS A 121 -18.67 -9.36 9.86
CA HIS A 121 -18.15 -10.72 9.99
C HIS A 121 -19.20 -11.61 10.71
N PRO A 122 -19.45 -12.85 10.27
CA PRO A 122 -20.48 -13.71 10.86
C PRO A 122 -20.36 -13.88 12.38
N THR A 123 -19.13 -14.01 12.89
CA THR A 123 -18.90 -14.07 14.34
C THR A 123 -19.37 -12.81 15.05
N SER A 124 -19.14 -11.62 14.49
CA SER A 124 -19.60 -10.37 15.07
C SER A 124 -21.12 -10.27 15.07
N VAL A 125 -21.77 -10.73 14.00
CA VAL A 125 -23.24 -10.81 13.90
C VAL A 125 -23.78 -11.76 14.97
N ASN A 126 -23.21 -12.96 15.11
CA ASN A 126 -23.60 -13.93 16.13
C ASN A 126 -23.42 -13.39 17.56
N LEU A 127 -22.31 -12.70 17.83
CA LEU A 127 -22.06 -12.06 19.12
C LEU A 127 -23.11 -10.98 19.42
N LEU A 128 -23.45 -10.15 18.43
CA LEU A 128 -24.50 -9.14 18.56
C LEU A 128 -25.87 -9.77 18.83
N HIS A 129 -26.23 -10.83 18.11
CA HIS A 129 -27.47 -11.57 18.37
C HIS A 129 -27.51 -12.19 19.77
N THR A 130 -26.37 -12.67 20.28
CA THR A 130 -26.28 -13.32 21.60
C THR A 130 -26.31 -12.29 22.73
N TYR A 131 -25.68 -11.14 22.55
CA TYR A 131 -25.49 -10.11 23.58
C TYR A 131 -25.90 -8.70 23.09
N PRO A 132 -27.18 -8.48 22.76
CA PRO A 132 -27.63 -7.21 22.16
C PRO A 132 -27.40 -6.00 23.08
N TRP A 133 -27.43 -6.22 24.40
CA TRP A 133 -27.24 -5.18 25.42
C TRP A 133 -25.80 -4.66 25.53
N VAL A 134 -24.81 -5.45 25.09
CA VAL A 134 -23.37 -5.07 25.20
C VAL A 134 -23.01 -3.95 24.22
N ILE A 135 -23.67 -3.88 23.06
CA ILE A 135 -23.42 -2.81 22.07
C ILE A 135 -23.97 -1.46 22.52
N GLY A 136 -25.11 -1.45 23.23
CA GLY A 136 -25.70 -0.21 23.74
C GLY A 136 -24.88 0.45 24.85
N MET A 137 -23.93 -0.28 25.46
CA MET A 137 -23.17 0.19 26.62
C MET A 137 -21.96 1.06 26.28
N ASP A 138 -21.41 0.96 25.05
CA ASP A 138 -20.14 1.63 24.68
C ASP A 138 -20.26 2.62 23.50
N SER A 139 -21.42 2.71 22.84
CA SER A 139 -21.63 3.75 21.84
C SER A 139 -21.99 5.08 22.52
N THR A 140 -20.99 5.94 22.76
CA THR A 140 -21.06 7.41 23.04
C THR A 140 -20.62 7.96 24.41
N TYR A 141 -19.58 7.43 25.08
CA TYR A 141 -18.88 8.25 26.08
C TYR A 141 -17.72 9.05 25.45
N LYS A 142 -18.05 10.17 24.79
CA LYS A 142 -17.08 11.26 24.54
C LYS A 142 -17.26 12.31 25.63
N THR A 143 -16.49 12.25 26.71
CA THR A 143 -16.27 13.43 27.57
C THR A 143 -15.37 14.42 26.83
N ASN A 144 -15.96 15.32 26.06
CA ASN A 144 -15.31 16.57 25.74
C ASN A 144 -15.38 17.41 27.03
N VAL A 145 -14.33 17.36 27.86
CA VAL A 145 -14.18 18.31 28.96
C VAL A 145 -13.91 19.66 28.31
N GLN A 146 -14.95 20.50 28.21
CA GLN A 146 -14.74 21.93 27.96
C GLN A 146 -14.26 22.51 29.29
N ASP A 147 -12.97 22.82 29.37
CA ASP A 147 -12.42 23.66 30.42
C ASP A 147 -13.05 25.06 30.27
N ALA A 148 -14.18 25.27 30.93
CA ALA A 148 -14.67 26.61 31.24
C ALA A 148 -13.75 27.17 32.33
N LEU A 149 -12.70 27.88 31.92
CA LEU A 149 -11.95 28.73 32.83
C LEU A 149 -12.82 29.96 33.18
N PRO A 150 -12.87 30.36 34.47
CA PRO A 150 -13.59 31.56 34.92
C PRO A 150 -12.95 32.85 34.41
#